data_AF-A0A3D1HBY9-F1
#
_entry.id   AF-A0A3D1HBY9-F1
#
_cell.length_a   1.000
_cell.length_b   1.000
_cell.length_c   1.000
_cell.angle_alpha   90.00
_cell.angle_beta   90.00
_cell.angle_gamma   90.00
#
_symmetry.space_group_name_H-M   'P 1'
#
loop_
_entity.id
_entity.type
_entity.pdbx_description
1 polymer ?
#
loop_
_entity_poly.entity_id
_entity_poly.type
_entity_poly.pdbx_seq_one_letter_code
_entity_poly.pdbx_strand_id
1 'polypeptide(L)'
;QAGSGGVLLSAMGNPQDYPVYWDKILLNASQVTNPPIDPLREPMETKTFLGKKSQKISYDKDGKAYFEKTPFLELDVPIMFSAMSFGSISKNAHESLARAATALGTYYNTGEGG
;
A
#
# COMPACT_ATOMS: atom_id res chain seq x y z
N GLN A 1 12.51 6.42 12.75
CA GLN A 1 11.70 5.68 11.75
C GLN A 1 11.90 6.26 10.35
N ALA A 2 11.48 7.49 10.04
CA ALA A 2 11.57 8.03 8.68
C ALA A 2 12.99 8.16 8.09
N GLY A 3 14.01 8.47 8.92
CA GLY A 3 15.39 8.65 8.44
C GLY A 3 16.20 7.37 8.21
N SER A 4 15.81 6.23 8.81
CA SER A 4 16.54 4.96 8.70
C SER A 4 15.79 3.88 7.93
N GLY A 5 14.51 4.12 7.57
CA GLY A 5 13.63 3.11 6.96
C GLY A 5 13.30 1.92 7.87
N GLY A 6 13.80 1.91 9.10
CA GLY A 6 13.60 0.83 10.07
C GLY A 6 12.47 1.12 11.07
N VAL A 7 11.83 0.05 11.55
CA VAL A 7 10.89 0.10 12.66
C VAL A 7 11.65 0.29 13.97
N LEU A 8 11.20 1.22 14.82
CA LEU A 8 11.77 1.42 16.15
C LEU A 8 11.38 0.23 17.04
N LEU A 9 12.38 -0.53 17.49
CA LEU A 9 12.23 -1.47 18.59
C LEU A 9 12.35 -0.67 19.89
N SER A 10 11.22 -0.42 20.56
CA SER A 10 11.20 0.19 21.89
C SER A 10 10.66 -0.81 22.91
N ALA A 11 11.31 -0.91 24.06
CA ALA A 11 10.71 -1.44 25.27
C ALA A 11 10.35 -0.26 26.18
N MET A 12 9.27 -0.39 26.96
CA MET A 12 8.69 0.56 27.94
C MET A 12 7.35 1.26 27.60
N GLY A 13 6.68 0.90 26.51
CA GLY A 13 5.26 1.26 26.27
C GLY A 13 4.93 2.76 26.31
N ASN A 14 3.64 3.09 26.32
CA ASN A 14 3.12 4.46 26.47
C ASN A 14 2.27 4.49 27.77
N PRO A 15 2.55 5.39 28.73
CA PRO A 15 1.83 5.44 30.02
C PRO A 15 0.36 5.91 29.92
N GLN A 16 -0.05 6.41 28.75
CA GLN A 16 -1.39 6.98 28.56
C GLN A 16 -2.36 5.99 27.93
N ASP A 17 -3.53 5.85 28.54
CA ASP A 17 -4.55 4.86 28.18
C ASP A 17 -5.46 5.38 27.06
N TYR A 18 -5.01 5.21 25.82
CA TYR A 18 -5.84 5.40 24.63
C TYR A 18 -6.32 4.03 24.14
N PRO A 19 -7.59 3.88 23.70
CA PRO A 19 -8.04 2.62 23.11
C PRO A 19 -7.32 2.36 21.79
N VAL A 20 -6.31 1.49 21.81
CA VAL A 20 -5.62 1.03 20.60
C VAL A 20 -6.39 -0.17 20.05
N TYR A 21 -7.12 0.03 18.95
CA TYR A 21 -7.86 -1.05 18.30
C TYR A 21 -6.95 -2.12 17.70
N TRP A 22 -5.72 -1.77 17.33
CA TRP A 22 -4.73 -2.71 16.81
C TRP A 22 -4.34 -3.79 17.84
N ASP A 23 -4.30 -3.45 19.12
CA ASP A 23 -3.99 -4.40 20.21
C ASP A 23 -5.10 -5.44 20.41
N LYS A 24 -6.28 -5.19 19.83
CA LYS A 24 -7.43 -6.10 19.86
C LYS A 24 -7.49 -7.00 18.62
N ILE A 25 -6.55 -6.87 17.69
CA ILE A 25 -6.45 -7.70 16.49
C ILE A 25 -5.31 -8.69 16.68
N LEU A 26 -5.62 -9.98 16.62
CA LEU A 26 -4.61 -11.05 16.62
C LEU A 26 -4.26 -11.41 15.17
N LEU A 27 -3.00 -11.18 14.78
CA LEU A 27 -2.47 -11.68 13.51
C LEU A 27 -2.11 -13.16 13.67
N ASN A 28 -2.73 -14.02 12.88
CA ASN A 28 -2.49 -15.46 12.94
C ASN A 28 -1.20 -15.82 12.20
N ALA A 29 -0.21 -16.31 12.93
CA ALA A 29 1.00 -16.85 12.34
C ALA A 29 0.76 -18.29 11.88
N SER A 30 1.28 -18.64 10.71
CA SER A 30 1.29 -20.03 10.28
C SER A 30 2.18 -20.87 11.21
N GLN A 31 1.73 -22.08 11.51
CA GLN A 31 2.40 -23.01 12.44
C GLN A 31 2.66 -24.35 11.74
N VAL A 32 2.77 -25.45 12.50
CA VAL A 32 3.19 -26.80 12.07
C VAL A 32 2.59 -27.27 10.73
N THR A 33 1.40 -26.83 10.37
CA THR A 33 0.73 -27.14 9.09
C THR A 33 1.41 -26.55 7.85
N ASN A 34 2.03 -25.37 7.97
CA ASN A 34 2.70 -24.69 6.86
C ASN A 34 3.79 -23.73 7.40
N PRO A 35 5.04 -23.82 6.91
CA PRO A 35 6.11 -22.97 7.39
C PRO A 35 5.88 -21.50 7.00
N PRO A 36 6.26 -20.54 7.87
CA PRO A 36 6.27 -19.12 7.51
C PRO A 36 7.39 -18.80 6.51
N ILE A 37 7.18 -17.78 5.70
CA ILE A 37 8.14 -17.27 4.70
C ILE A 37 9.10 -16.29 5.40
N ASP A 38 10.39 -16.34 5.05
CA ASP A 38 11.39 -15.36 5.49
C ASP A 38 11.30 -14.07 4.63
N PRO A 39 10.78 -12.95 5.16
CA PRO A 39 10.57 -11.73 4.36
C PRO A 39 11.87 -11.03 3.92
N LEU A 40 13.03 -11.38 4.50
CA LEU A 40 14.33 -10.80 4.11
C LEU A 40 15.06 -11.64 3.07
N ARG A 41 14.83 -12.95 3.06
CA ARG A 41 15.53 -13.88 2.16
C ARG A 41 14.67 -14.32 0.98
N GLU A 42 13.36 -14.28 1.11
CA GLU A 42 12.40 -14.75 0.11
C GLU A 42 11.58 -13.57 -0.46
N PRO A 43 11.30 -13.56 -1.77
CA PRO A 43 10.55 -12.47 -2.39
C PRO A 43 9.07 -12.52 -1.98
N MET A 44 8.51 -11.35 -1.66
CA MET A 44 7.07 -11.15 -1.43
C MET A 44 6.54 -10.07 -2.37
N GLU A 45 5.34 -10.28 -2.90
CA GLU A 45 4.66 -9.31 -3.75
C GLU A 45 3.68 -8.46 -2.93
N THR A 46 3.76 -7.14 -3.07
CA THR A 46 2.89 -6.16 -2.38
C THR A 46 1.93 -5.44 -3.33
N LYS A 47 1.88 -5.88 -4.59
CA LYS A 47 1.11 -5.24 -5.66
C LYS A 47 -0.38 -5.23 -5.31
N THR A 48 -0.97 -4.06 -5.39
CA THR A 48 -2.35 -3.79 -4.99
C THR A 48 -3.12 -3.18 -6.14
N PHE A 49 -4.39 -3.56 -6.30
CA PHE A 49 -5.27 -3.03 -7.34
C PHE A 49 -6.45 -2.32 -6.68
N LEU A 50 -6.68 -1.06 -7.04
CA LEU A 50 -7.80 -0.26 -6.56
C LEU A 50 -8.80 -0.03 -7.69
N GLY A 51 -10.00 -0.60 -7.58
CA GLY A 51 -11.05 -0.48 -8.58
C GLY A 51 -11.66 -1.83 -8.95
N LYS A 52 -12.69 -1.80 -9.80
CA LYS A 52 -13.34 -3.03 -10.27
C LYS A 52 -12.39 -3.76 -11.21
N LYS A 53 -12.04 -5.00 -10.89
CA LYS A 53 -11.33 -5.92 -11.80
C LYS A 53 -12.34 -6.87 -12.44
N SER A 54 -12.49 -6.82 -13.76
CA SER A 54 -13.28 -7.84 -14.48
C SER A 54 -12.53 -9.17 -14.47
N GLN A 55 -13.19 -10.24 -14.04
CA GLN A 55 -12.66 -11.61 -14.09
C GLN A 55 -13.07 -12.34 -15.37
N LYS A 56 -13.76 -11.65 -16.30
CA LYS A 56 -14.17 -12.26 -17.57
C LYS A 56 -12.95 -12.41 -18.47
N ILE A 57 -12.64 -13.66 -18.77
CA ILE A 57 -11.60 -14.04 -19.72
C ILE A 57 -12.31 -14.39 -21.03
N SER A 58 -11.95 -13.72 -22.12
CA SER A 58 -12.37 -14.08 -23.48
C SER A 58 -11.15 -14.55 -24.25
N TYR A 59 -11.31 -15.53 -25.14
CA TYR A 59 -10.20 -16.02 -25.96
C TYR A 59 -10.42 -15.56 -27.40
N ASP A 60 -9.37 -15.03 -28.02
CA ASP A 60 -9.38 -14.76 -29.45
C ASP A 60 -9.34 -16.07 -30.25
N LYS A 61 -9.59 -16.00 -31.56
CA LYS A 61 -9.56 -17.15 -32.48
C LYS A 61 -8.19 -17.85 -32.50
N ASP A 62 -7.13 -17.12 -32.16
CA ASP A 62 -5.76 -17.61 -32.02
C ASP A 62 -5.42 -18.13 -30.60
N GLY A 63 -6.42 -18.26 -29.71
CA GLY A 63 -6.25 -18.80 -28.35
C GLY A 63 -5.67 -17.80 -27.33
N LYS A 64 -5.47 -16.53 -27.71
CA LYS A 64 -4.96 -15.50 -26.81
C LYS A 64 -6.04 -15.02 -25.85
N ALA A 65 -5.77 -15.10 -24.54
CA ALA A 65 -6.67 -14.57 -23.52
C ALA A 65 -6.68 -13.03 -23.54
N TYR A 66 -7.87 -12.47 -23.70
CA TYR A 66 -8.19 -11.05 -23.54
C TYR A 66 -8.96 -10.85 -22.24
N PHE A 67 -8.53 -9.86 -21.47
CA PHE A 67 -9.20 -9.43 -20.24
C PHE A 67 -9.94 -8.14 -20.52
N GLU A 68 -11.21 -8.10 -20.13
CA GLU A 68 -12.01 -6.88 -20.21
C GLU A 68 -11.37 -5.77 -19.36
N LYS A 69 -10.88 -4.72 -20.02
CA LYS A 69 -10.18 -3.62 -19.35
C LYS A 69 -11.20 -2.74 -18.62
N THR A 70 -11.21 -2.87 -17.31
CA THR A 70 -12.01 -2.06 -16.38
C THR A 70 -11.12 -0.97 -15.78
N PRO A 71 -11.67 0.19 -15.36
CA PRO A 71 -10.86 1.23 -14.73
C PRO A 71 -10.43 0.75 -13.34
N PHE A 72 -9.14 0.46 -13.20
CA PHE A 72 -8.49 0.20 -11.92
C PHE A 72 -7.12 0.88 -11.90
N LEU A 73 -6.66 1.20 -10.70
CA LEU A 73 -5.31 1.69 -10.42
C LEU A 73 -4.46 0.53 -9.94
N GLU A 74 -3.21 0.48 -10.38
CA GLU A 74 -2.23 -0.52 -10.00
C GLU A 74 -1.14 0.15 -9.17
N LEU A 75 -0.89 -0.37 -7.97
CA LEU A 75 0.10 0.13 -7.03
C LEU A 75 1.11 -0.97 -6.73
N ASP A 76 2.39 -0.63 -6.67
CA ASP A 76 3.42 -1.58 -6.28
C ASP A 76 3.42 -1.83 -4.76
N VAL A 77 2.90 -0.88 -3.98
CA VAL A 77 2.77 -0.95 -2.53
C VAL A 77 1.34 -0.64 -2.06
N PRO A 78 0.85 -1.26 -0.97
CA PRO A 78 -0.50 -1.06 -0.44
C PRO A 78 -0.66 0.25 0.36
N ILE A 79 0.23 1.23 0.15
CA ILE A 79 0.28 2.49 0.89
C ILE A 79 0.21 3.63 -0.12
N MET A 80 -0.73 4.56 0.05
CA MET A 80 -0.84 5.79 -0.73
C MET A 80 -0.62 7.01 0.15
N PHE A 81 -0.16 8.09 -0.45
CA PHE A 81 -0.14 9.39 0.22
C PHE A 81 -1.57 9.94 0.30
N SER A 82 -1.93 10.50 1.46
CA SER A 82 -3.27 11.05 1.69
C SER A 82 -3.55 12.28 0.81
N ALA A 83 -4.82 12.47 0.48
CA ALA A 83 -5.27 13.65 -0.23
C ALA A 83 -4.98 14.93 0.58
N MET A 84 -4.22 15.85 0.01
CA MET A 84 -4.00 17.17 0.62
C MET A 84 -4.42 18.28 -0.35
N SER A 85 -5.05 19.32 0.18
CA SER A 85 -5.40 20.50 -0.61
C SER A 85 -4.16 21.27 -1.02
N PHE A 86 -4.22 21.94 -2.18
CA PHE A 86 -3.11 22.76 -2.67
C PHE A 86 -2.76 23.90 -1.70
N GLY A 87 -3.75 24.43 -0.96
CA GLY A 87 -3.53 25.45 0.06
C GLY A 87 -3.05 24.94 1.42
N SER A 88 -3.08 23.62 1.66
CA SER A 88 -2.74 23.04 2.97
C SER A 88 -1.24 22.87 3.21
N ILE A 89 -0.44 22.75 2.15
CA ILE A 89 1.03 22.62 2.22
C ILE A 89 1.67 23.38 1.05
N SER A 90 2.97 23.67 1.15
CA SER A 90 3.69 24.37 0.09
C SER A 90 3.74 23.59 -1.23
N LYS A 91 3.84 24.29 -2.36
CA LYS A 91 4.06 23.68 -3.69
C LYS A 91 5.26 22.72 -3.70
N ASN A 92 6.35 23.07 -3.03
CA ASN A 92 7.55 22.24 -2.96
C ASN A 92 7.28 20.92 -2.21
N ALA A 93 6.40 20.94 -1.20
CA ALA A 93 6.00 19.74 -0.50
C ALA A 93 5.13 18.83 -1.38
N HIS A 94 4.17 19.39 -2.11
CA HIS A 94 3.39 18.66 -3.13
C HIS A 94 4.29 18.00 -4.18
N GLU A 95 5.25 18.76 -4.72
CA GLU A 95 6.19 18.25 -5.72
C GLU A 95 7.08 17.13 -5.17
N SER A 96 7.51 17.26 -3.92
CA SER A 96 8.31 16.22 -3.24
C SER A 96 7.50 14.94 -3.04
N LEU A 97 6.25 15.04 -2.62
CA LEU A 97 5.34 13.89 -2.46
C LEU A 97 5.02 13.23 -3.80
N ALA A 98 4.75 14.02 -4.84
CA ALA A 98 4.50 13.50 -6.18
C ALA A 98 5.70 12.73 -6.74
N ARG A 99 6.92 13.27 -6.60
CA ARG A 99 8.15 12.58 -7.00
C ARG A 99 8.38 11.28 -6.21
N ALA A 100 8.12 11.32 -4.89
CA ALA A 100 8.22 10.13 -4.05
C ALA A 100 7.19 9.06 -4.44
N ALA A 101 5.96 9.46 -4.75
CA ALA A 101 4.89 8.56 -5.20
C ALA A 101 5.29 7.83 -6.50
N THR A 102 5.78 8.57 -7.49
CA THR A 102 6.29 7.99 -8.74
C THR A 102 7.46 7.03 -8.50
N ALA A 103 8.40 7.38 -7.62
CA ALA A 103 9.55 6.53 -7.32
C ALA A 103 9.18 5.24 -6.59
N LEU A 104 8.14 5.27 -5.76
CA LEU A 104 7.67 4.11 -4.98
C LEU A 104 6.59 3.29 -5.68
N GLY A 105 6.16 3.68 -6.89
CA GLY A 105 5.08 2.99 -7.61
C GLY A 105 3.73 3.12 -6.90
N THR A 106 3.51 4.23 -6.20
CA THR A 106 2.24 4.55 -5.54
C THR A 106 1.66 5.86 -6.03
N TYR A 107 0.43 6.17 -5.61
CA TYR A 107 -0.27 7.38 -6.00
C TYR A 107 -0.26 8.43 -4.89
N TYR A 108 -0.28 9.67 -5.35
CA TYR A 108 -0.58 10.85 -4.55
C TYR A 108 -1.77 11.57 -5.19
N ASN A 109 -2.81 11.83 -4.41
CA ASN A 109 -3.98 12.57 -4.87
C ASN A 109 -4.06 13.96 -4.22
N THR A 110 -4.62 14.90 -4.96
CA THR A 110 -4.93 16.24 -4.46
C THR A 110 -6.34 16.23 -3.88
N GLY A 111 -6.52 16.75 -2.67
CA GLY A 111 -7.86 16.91 -2.08
C GLY A 111 -8.66 18.00 -2.77
N GLU A 112 -9.99 17.87 -2.85
CA GLU A 112 -10.89 18.85 -3.47
C GLU A 112 -11.05 20.17 -2.69
N GLY A 113 -10.33 20.34 -1.57
CA GLY A 113 -10.50 21.48 -0.68
C GLY A 113 -9.68 22.71 -1.08
N GLY A 114 -9.97 23.37 -2.21
CA GLY A 114 -9.43 24.69 -2.56
C GLY A 114 -8.82 24.81 -3.94
#